data_AF-A0A653RIJ9-F1
#
_entry.id   AF-A0A653RIJ9-F1
#
_cell.length_a   1.000
_cell.length_b   1.000
_cell.length_c   1.000
_cell.angle_alpha   90.00
_cell.angle_beta   90.00
_cell.angle_gamma   90.00
#
_symmetry.space_group_name_H-M   'P 1'
#
loop_
_entity.id
_entity.type
_entity.pdbx_description
1 polymer ?
#
loop_
_entity_poly.entity_id
_entity_poly.type
_entity_poly.pdbx_seq_one_letter_code
_entity_poly.pdbx_strand_id
1 'polypeptide(L)'
;MQIIESLTQFIVDLEAFETQLKNSSLTLSACGKVRHSVRGRMHDCGMDIAHFGSTFCDAHTKATAWAVDDIEIFNQTRENWQLRFELLRSKQDSLAARREEEGRRGLTVAYKAILFFIRAFQDSAYAVLVELTGGKAPAYPSMSRCLGKQKNGPSFQVISGIEGYEEWFFRMRDWRNRIKSGVGFGMVGPQSNVGVAFVHITDENSLTFTSDTIHMRDLIEGVRFSSQLLTSIVNLVALETTAAKV
;
A
#
# COMPACT_ATOMS: atom_id res chain seq x y z
N MET A 1 -4.62 18.29 -10.87
CA MET A 1 -5.84 18.07 -10.05
C MET A 1 -5.96 16.62 -9.60
N GLN A 2 -5.98 15.65 -10.52
CA GLN A 2 -6.14 14.21 -10.23
C GLN A 2 -5.18 13.59 -9.18
N ILE A 3 -3.92 14.06 -9.11
CA ILE A 3 -2.95 13.56 -8.13
C ILE A 3 -3.27 13.98 -6.69
N ILE A 4 -3.74 15.22 -6.50
CA ILE A 4 -4.14 15.73 -5.18
C ILE A 4 -5.34 14.94 -4.69
N GLU A 5 -6.34 14.74 -5.55
CA GLU A 5 -7.52 13.91 -5.25
C GLU A 5 -7.11 12.48 -4.85
N SER A 6 -6.16 11.87 -5.58
CA SER A 6 -5.67 10.52 -5.27
C SER A 6 -4.93 10.47 -3.93
N LEU A 7 -4.08 11.45 -3.64
CA LEU A 7 -3.36 11.56 -2.36
C LEU A 7 -4.32 11.78 -1.20
N THR A 8 -5.28 12.69 -1.36
CA THR A 8 -6.32 12.95 -0.36
C THR A 8 -7.13 11.69 -0.11
N GLN A 9 -7.57 10.98 -1.16
CA GLN A 9 -8.31 9.74 -1.01
C GLN A 9 -7.47 8.67 -0.29
N PHE A 10 -6.19 8.55 -0.62
CA PHE A 10 -5.29 7.61 0.02
C PHE A 10 -5.10 7.90 1.52
N ILE A 11 -4.97 9.18 1.91
CA ILE A 11 -4.90 9.60 3.31
C ILE A 11 -6.20 9.25 4.04
N VAL A 12 -7.35 9.60 3.47
CA VAL A 12 -8.66 9.30 4.05
C VAL A 12 -8.85 7.79 4.25
N ASP A 13 -8.45 6.98 3.26
CA ASP A 13 -8.56 5.52 3.35
C ASP A 13 -7.59 4.93 4.39
N LEU A 14 -6.39 5.51 4.56
CA LEU A 14 -5.44 5.12 5.60
C LEU A 14 -5.96 5.45 7.01
N GLU A 15 -6.53 6.62 7.23
CA GLU A 15 -7.12 7.03 8.52
C GLU A 15 -8.31 6.13 8.89
N ALA A 16 -9.16 5.84 7.90
CA ALA A 16 -10.27 4.91 8.06
C ALA A 16 -9.78 3.49 8.41
N PHE A 17 -8.77 3.00 7.69
CA PHE A 17 -8.12 1.72 7.98
C PHE A 17 -7.53 1.67 9.39
N GLU A 18 -6.78 2.69 9.83
CA GLU A 18 -6.17 2.74 11.16
C GLU A 18 -7.23 2.72 12.27
N THR A 19 -8.30 3.50 12.09
CA THR A 19 -9.44 3.53 13.02
C THR A 19 -10.07 2.14 13.11
N GLN A 20 -10.28 1.48 11.97
CA GLN A 20 -10.85 0.15 11.93
C GLN A 20 -9.94 -0.92 12.52
N LEU A 21 -8.63 -0.80 12.35
CA LEU A 21 -7.63 -1.69 12.93
C LEU A 21 -7.65 -1.62 14.46
N LYS A 22 -7.73 -0.41 15.04
CA LYS A 22 -7.85 -0.20 16.48
C LYS A 22 -9.13 -0.83 17.02
N ASN A 23 -10.26 -0.59 16.36
CA ASN A 23 -11.54 -1.19 16.73
C ASN A 23 -11.49 -2.73 16.69
N SER A 24 -10.94 -3.29 15.61
CA SER A 24 -10.80 -4.75 15.45
C SER A 24 -9.91 -5.35 16.53
N SER A 25 -8.82 -4.68 16.91
CA SER A 25 -7.92 -5.13 17.97
C SER A 25 -8.61 -5.18 19.34
N LEU A 26 -9.43 -4.17 19.66
CA LEU A 26 -10.25 -4.14 20.86
C LEU A 26 -11.29 -5.27 20.86
N THR A 27 -12.02 -5.43 19.75
CA THR A 27 -13.02 -6.50 19.58
C THR A 27 -12.41 -7.90 19.71
N LEU A 28 -11.27 -8.16 19.07
CA LEU A 28 -10.55 -9.43 19.17
C LEU A 28 -10.02 -9.69 20.58
N SER A 29 -9.60 -8.63 21.28
CA SER A 29 -9.15 -8.76 22.66
C SER A 29 -10.28 -9.15 23.61
N ALA A 30 -11.49 -8.61 23.40
CA ALA A 30 -12.69 -8.97 24.15
C ALA A 30 -13.20 -10.40 23.82
N CYS A 31 -13.04 -10.85 22.57
CA CYS A 31 -13.50 -12.18 22.13
C CYS A 31 -12.79 -13.35 22.81
N GLY A 32 -11.49 -13.21 23.12
CA GLY A 32 -10.68 -14.25 23.77
C GLY A 32 -10.37 -15.51 22.94
N LYS A 33 -11.04 -15.74 21.80
CA LYS A 33 -10.83 -16.91 20.93
C LYS A 33 -9.52 -16.89 20.15
N VAL A 34 -8.96 -15.71 19.92
CA VAL A 34 -7.73 -15.53 19.13
C VAL A 34 -6.54 -15.31 20.06
N ARG A 35 -5.48 -16.08 19.84
CA ARG A 35 -4.24 -15.99 20.63
C ARG A 35 -3.67 -14.58 20.56
N HIS A 36 -3.18 -14.10 21.70
CA HIS A 36 -2.57 -12.76 21.83
C HIS A 36 -1.47 -12.52 20.79
N SER A 37 -0.61 -13.51 20.53
CA SER A 37 0.47 -13.40 19.55
C SER A 37 -0.02 -13.29 18.10
N VAL A 38 -1.16 -13.88 17.76
CA VAL A 38 -1.73 -13.84 16.41
C VAL A 38 -2.41 -12.50 16.16
N ARG A 39 -3.24 -12.03 17.09
CA ARG A 39 -3.87 -10.71 16.99
C ARG A 39 -2.84 -9.57 17.08
N GLY A 40 -1.81 -9.72 17.92
CA GLY A 40 -0.72 -8.75 18.04
C GLY A 40 0.01 -8.56 16.71
N ARG A 41 0.40 -9.66 16.05
CA ARG A 41 1.05 -9.59 14.73
C ARG A 41 0.20 -8.90 13.67
N MET A 42 -1.12 -9.16 13.64
CA MET A 42 -2.03 -8.47 12.72
C MET A 42 -2.08 -6.97 13.01
N HIS A 43 -2.17 -6.60 14.29
CA HIS A 43 -2.17 -5.20 14.72
C HIS A 43 -0.87 -4.50 14.32
N ASP A 44 0.28 -5.09 14.65
CA ASP A 44 1.60 -4.52 14.36
C ASP A 44 1.79 -4.30 12.85
N CYS A 45 1.50 -5.32 12.02
CA CYS A 45 1.57 -5.17 10.56
C CYS A 45 0.61 -4.11 10.02
N GLY A 46 -0.57 -3.94 10.64
CA GLY A 46 -1.51 -2.89 10.25
C GLY A 46 -1.00 -1.50 10.65
N MET A 47 -0.39 -1.36 11.82
CA MET A 47 0.23 -0.10 12.25
C MET A 47 1.41 0.27 11.36
N ASP A 48 2.18 -0.70 10.86
CA ASP A 48 3.23 -0.46 9.87
C ASP A 48 2.66 0.15 8.57
N ILE A 49 1.49 -0.31 8.10
CA ILE A 49 0.81 0.28 6.93
C ILE A 49 0.42 1.73 7.21
N ALA A 50 -0.22 2.00 8.35
CA ALA A 50 -0.68 3.34 8.72
C ALA A 50 0.49 4.32 8.87
N HIS A 51 1.52 3.92 9.64
CA HIS A 51 2.70 4.74 9.88
C HIS A 51 3.48 4.99 8.59
N PHE A 52 3.73 3.94 7.81
CA PHE A 52 4.45 4.07 6.55
C PHE A 52 3.66 4.81 5.48
N GLY A 53 2.32 4.79 5.55
CA GLY A 53 1.45 5.56 4.68
C GLY A 53 1.76 7.06 4.68
N SER A 54 2.07 7.63 5.86
CA SER A 54 2.50 9.03 5.97
C SER A 54 3.83 9.30 5.25
N THR A 55 4.80 8.40 5.38
CA THR A 55 6.10 8.46 4.68
C THR A 55 5.91 8.32 3.17
N PHE A 56 4.98 7.47 2.74
CA PHE A 56 4.61 7.33 1.34
C PHE A 56 4.02 8.62 0.78
N CYS A 57 3.08 9.27 1.49
CA CYS A 57 2.49 10.54 1.07
C CYS A 57 3.52 11.66 0.96
N ASP A 58 4.45 11.74 1.91
CA ASP A 58 5.56 12.70 1.87
C ASP A 58 6.49 12.45 0.67
N ALA A 59 6.91 11.19 0.47
CA ALA A 59 7.74 10.80 -0.68
C ALA A 59 7.05 11.10 -2.01
N HIS A 60 5.74 10.84 -2.10
CA HIS A 60 4.96 11.12 -3.30
C HIS A 60 4.84 12.62 -3.55
N THR A 61 4.55 13.41 -2.51
CA THR A 61 4.48 14.86 -2.59
C THR A 61 5.80 15.43 -3.08
N LYS A 62 6.94 14.99 -2.53
CA LYS A 62 8.29 15.40 -2.98
C LYS A 62 8.57 15.01 -4.42
N ALA A 63 8.21 13.79 -4.82
CA ALA A 63 8.39 13.31 -6.19
C ALA A 63 7.52 14.05 -7.21
N THR A 64 6.47 14.75 -6.76
CA THR A 64 5.53 15.49 -7.63
C THR A 64 5.46 16.99 -7.35
N ALA A 65 6.24 17.51 -6.39
CA ALA A 65 6.21 18.91 -5.93
C ALA A 65 6.62 19.90 -7.02
N TRP A 66 7.52 19.50 -7.92
CA TRP A 66 7.91 20.30 -9.09
C TRP A 66 6.72 20.60 -10.03
N ALA A 67 5.70 19.73 -10.07
CA ALA A 67 4.48 19.98 -10.86
C ALA A 67 3.60 21.10 -10.27
N VAL A 68 3.83 21.49 -9.00
CA VAL A 68 3.12 22.58 -8.31
C VAL A 68 3.95 23.85 -8.35
N ASP A 69 5.27 23.75 -8.12
CA ASP A 69 6.20 24.88 -8.21
C ASP A 69 6.22 25.51 -9.61
N ASP A 70 6.11 24.71 -10.68
CA ASP A 70 6.02 25.24 -12.05
C ASP A 70 4.75 26.07 -12.31
N ILE A 71 3.66 25.86 -11.57
CA ILE A 71 2.42 26.64 -11.75
C ILE A 71 2.49 27.96 -10.98
N GLU A 72 3.12 27.97 -9.80
CA GLU A 72 3.19 29.16 -8.95
C GLU A 72 4.35 30.10 -9.37
N ILE A 73 5.49 29.53 -9.79
CA ILE A 73 6.64 30.27 -10.31
C ILE A 73 6.34 30.86 -11.70
N PHE A 74 5.63 30.15 -12.57
CA PHE A 74 5.26 30.68 -13.89
C PHE A 74 4.32 31.88 -13.80
N ASN A 75 3.51 31.97 -12.74
CA ASN A 75 2.61 33.10 -12.49
C ASN A 75 3.30 34.30 -11.80
N GLN A 76 4.38 34.06 -11.04
CA GLN A 76 5.12 35.13 -10.33
C GLN A 76 6.28 35.72 -11.14
N THR A 77 6.81 35.03 -12.15
CA THR A 77 8.05 35.42 -12.85
C THR A 77 7.81 36.16 -14.17
N ARG A 78 6.74 36.95 -14.27
CA ARG A 78 6.42 37.75 -15.47
C ARG A 78 7.11 39.12 -15.51
N GLU A 79 7.80 39.53 -14.44
CA GLU A 79 8.48 40.83 -14.38
C GLU A 79 9.95 40.74 -13.90
N ASN A 80 10.85 40.90 -14.88
CA ASN A 80 12.28 41.24 -14.81
C ASN A 80 13.32 40.20 -14.33
N TRP A 81 14.54 40.39 -14.88
CA TRP A 81 15.87 39.86 -14.48
C TRP A 81 16.44 38.70 -15.31
N GLN A 82 17.08 38.99 -16.46
CA GLN A 82 17.65 37.96 -17.34
C GLN A 82 19.07 37.47 -16.97
N LEU A 83 19.93 38.28 -16.34
CA LEU A 83 21.36 37.93 -16.14
C LEU A 83 21.73 37.41 -14.74
N ARG A 84 20.91 37.68 -13.71
CA ARG A 84 21.06 37.09 -12.37
C ARG A 84 20.38 35.70 -12.29
N PHE A 85 19.54 35.40 -13.27
CA PHE A 85 18.78 34.16 -13.37
C PHE A 85 19.64 32.99 -13.79
N GLU A 86 20.56 33.07 -14.74
CA GLU A 86 21.24 31.85 -15.25
C GLU A 86 22.10 31.12 -14.19
N LEU A 87 22.80 31.86 -13.32
CA LEU A 87 23.61 31.25 -12.25
C LEU A 87 22.74 30.73 -11.10
N LEU A 88 21.70 31.48 -10.71
CA LEU A 88 20.74 31.05 -9.68
C LEU A 88 19.87 29.91 -10.20
N ARG A 89 19.46 29.94 -11.46
CA ARG A 89 18.75 28.89 -12.19
C ARG A 89 19.62 27.66 -12.31
N SER A 90 20.89 27.72 -12.72
CA SER A 90 21.72 26.49 -12.72
C SER A 90 21.92 25.88 -11.32
N LYS A 91 22.00 26.71 -10.26
CA LYS A 91 22.08 26.22 -8.86
C LYS A 91 20.73 25.74 -8.33
N GLN A 92 19.63 26.39 -8.70
CA GLN A 92 18.28 26.05 -8.29
C GLN A 92 17.78 24.83 -9.07
N ASP A 93 18.07 24.74 -10.36
CA ASP A 93 17.86 23.58 -11.24
C ASP A 93 18.68 22.38 -10.75
N SER A 94 19.93 22.56 -10.31
CA SER A 94 20.71 21.44 -9.75
C SER A 94 20.24 20.99 -8.36
N LEU A 95 19.74 21.91 -7.52
CA LEU A 95 19.11 21.56 -6.24
C LEU A 95 17.72 20.95 -6.44
N ALA A 96 16.93 21.46 -7.38
CA ALA A 96 15.62 20.94 -7.77
C ALA A 96 15.76 19.54 -8.38
N ALA A 97 16.71 19.34 -9.31
CA ALA A 97 17.00 18.03 -9.89
C ALA A 97 17.49 17.02 -8.84
N ARG A 98 18.28 17.46 -7.84
CA ARG A 98 18.67 16.60 -6.71
C ARG A 98 17.48 16.22 -5.84
N ARG A 99 16.61 17.18 -5.50
CA ARG A 99 15.39 16.93 -4.73
C ARG A 99 14.41 16.03 -5.49
N GLU A 100 14.30 16.21 -6.80
CA GLU A 100 13.51 15.35 -7.67
C GLU A 100 14.06 13.93 -7.64
N GLU A 101 15.35 13.73 -7.90
CA GLU A 101 15.97 12.41 -7.88
C GLU A 101 15.86 11.73 -6.51
N GLU A 102 16.03 12.48 -5.42
CA GLU A 102 15.81 11.98 -4.06
C GLU A 102 14.34 11.60 -3.82
N GLY A 103 13.39 12.45 -4.24
CA GLY A 103 11.96 12.17 -4.20
C GLY A 103 11.58 10.93 -5.01
N ARG A 104 12.15 10.76 -6.20
CA ARG A 104 11.91 9.60 -7.09
C ARG A 104 12.42 8.30 -6.49
N ARG A 105 13.63 8.33 -5.90
CA ARG A 105 14.19 7.19 -5.16
C ARG A 105 13.36 6.86 -3.94
N GLY A 106 13.03 7.89 -3.13
CA GLY A 106 12.18 7.75 -1.96
C GLY A 106 10.83 7.13 -2.30
N LEU A 107 10.16 7.63 -3.34
CA LEU A 107 8.87 7.10 -3.80
C LEU A 107 8.98 5.65 -4.28
N THR A 108 10.03 5.31 -5.02
CA THR A 108 10.25 3.93 -5.48
C THR A 108 10.42 2.96 -4.30
N VAL A 109 11.20 3.36 -3.28
CA VAL A 109 11.34 2.58 -2.05
C VAL A 109 10.01 2.49 -1.31
N ALA A 110 9.24 3.58 -1.28
CA ALA A 110 7.95 3.63 -0.60
C ALA A 110 6.92 2.67 -1.24
N TYR A 111 6.81 2.64 -2.57
CA TYR A 111 5.98 1.66 -3.28
C TYR A 111 6.36 0.23 -2.95
N LYS A 112 7.67 -0.08 -2.85
CA LYS A 112 8.11 -1.42 -2.45
C LYS A 112 7.66 -1.73 -1.03
N ALA A 113 8.03 -0.88 -0.08
CA ALA A 113 7.77 -1.11 1.34
C ALA A 113 6.28 -1.32 1.63
N ILE A 114 5.40 -0.49 1.07
CA ILE A 114 3.96 -0.61 1.32
C ILE A 114 3.38 -1.92 0.76
N LEU A 115 3.86 -2.43 -0.38
CA LEU A 115 3.46 -3.74 -0.91
C LEU A 115 3.87 -4.90 0.04
N PHE A 116 5.04 -4.77 0.69
CA PHE A 116 5.45 -5.75 1.70
C PHE A 116 4.57 -5.70 2.96
N PHE A 117 4.26 -4.49 3.46
CA PHE A 117 3.42 -4.33 4.64
C PHE A 117 1.98 -4.80 4.41
N ILE A 118 1.36 -4.40 3.29
CA ILE A 118 0.04 -4.90 2.90
C ILE A 118 0.06 -6.41 2.85
N ARG A 119 1.03 -7.03 2.16
CA ARG A 119 1.12 -8.49 2.06
C ARG A 119 1.25 -9.18 3.42
N ALA A 120 2.09 -8.64 4.31
CA ALA A 120 2.29 -9.17 5.66
C ALA A 120 1.01 -9.06 6.50
N PHE A 121 0.32 -7.93 6.41
CA PHE A 121 -0.98 -7.74 7.04
C PHE A 121 -2.01 -8.75 6.53
N GLN A 122 -2.12 -8.98 5.22
CA GLN A 122 -3.05 -9.98 4.65
C GLN A 122 -2.80 -11.39 5.23
N ASP A 123 -1.54 -11.80 5.37
CA ASP A 123 -1.20 -13.09 5.97
C ASP A 123 -1.56 -13.16 7.46
N SER A 124 -1.34 -12.08 8.20
CA SER A 124 -1.71 -12.01 9.62
C SER A 124 -3.23 -11.98 9.83
N ALA A 125 -3.97 -11.26 9.00
CA ALA A 125 -5.44 -11.25 9.02
C ALA A 125 -6.02 -12.64 8.71
N TYR A 126 -5.43 -13.35 7.74
CA TYR A 126 -5.79 -14.75 7.48
C TYR A 126 -5.59 -15.65 8.72
N ALA A 127 -4.48 -15.48 9.46
CA ALA A 127 -4.24 -16.23 10.68
C ALA A 127 -5.34 -16.01 11.72
N VAL A 128 -5.79 -14.75 11.89
CA VAL A 128 -6.92 -14.41 12.76
C VAL A 128 -8.20 -15.10 12.32
N LEU A 129 -8.52 -15.06 11.02
CA LEU A 129 -9.70 -15.72 10.46
C LEU A 129 -9.69 -17.24 10.69
N VAL A 130 -8.53 -17.88 10.56
CA VAL A 130 -8.38 -19.31 10.86
C VAL A 130 -8.74 -19.62 12.32
N GLU A 131 -8.28 -18.81 13.28
CA GLU A 131 -8.60 -19.04 14.70
C GLU A 131 -10.06 -18.73 15.04
N LEU A 132 -10.62 -17.65 14.47
CA LEU A 132 -12.04 -17.32 14.65
C LEU A 132 -12.97 -18.40 14.11
N THR A 133 -12.57 -19.09 13.04
CA THR A 133 -13.34 -20.17 12.42
C THR A 133 -13.07 -21.55 13.04
N GLY A 134 -12.44 -21.59 14.23
CA GLY A 134 -12.21 -22.81 15.00
C GLY A 134 -10.97 -23.62 14.60
N GLY A 135 -10.16 -23.12 13.66
CA GLY A 135 -8.88 -23.71 13.29
C GLY A 135 -7.73 -23.26 14.19
N LYS A 136 -6.56 -23.88 14.00
CA LYS A 136 -5.30 -23.41 14.61
C LYS A 136 -4.48 -22.67 13.56
N ALA A 137 -4.15 -21.40 13.81
CA ALA A 137 -3.32 -20.65 12.88
C ALA A 137 -1.95 -21.34 12.70
N PRO A 138 -1.50 -21.54 11.44
CA PRO A 138 -0.18 -22.10 11.16
C PRO A 138 0.92 -21.13 11.62
N ALA A 139 2.13 -21.65 11.86
CA ALA A 139 3.29 -20.82 12.22
C ALA A 139 3.59 -19.74 11.17
N TYR A 140 3.42 -20.12 9.89
CA TYR A 140 3.58 -19.26 8.71
C TYR A 140 2.25 -19.18 7.95
N PRO A 141 1.36 -18.25 8.32
CA PRO A 141 0.10 -18.07 7.61
C PRO A 141 0.34 -17.58 6.18
N SER A 142 -0.49 -18.05 5.26
CA SER A 142 -0.37 -17.73 3.84
C SER A 142 -1.76 -17.59 3.24
N MET A 143 -2.18 -16.33 3.03
CA MET A 143 -3.38 -15.97 2.30
C MET A 143 -3.36 -16.58 0.88
N SER A 144 -2.20 -16.63 0.24
CA SER A 144 -2.04 -17.29 -1.07
C SER A 144 -2.35 -18.79 -1.03
N ARG A 145 -2.14 -19.47 0.10
CA ARG A 145 -2.48 -20.89 0.24
C ARG A 145 -4.00 -21.06 0.39
N CYS A 146 -4.64 -20.17 1.16
CA CYS A 146 -6.09 -20.10 1.31
C CYS A 146 -6.78 -19.93 -0.04
N LEU A 147 -6.42 -18.86 -0.77
CA LEU A 147 -6.97 -18.54 -2.08
C LEU A 147 -6.52 -19.49 -3.21
N GLY A 148 -5.51 -20.33 -2.99
CA GLY A 148 -5.01 -21.25 -4.01
C GLY A 148 -5.52 -22.68 -3.80
N LYS A 149 -4.86 -23.40 -2.89
CA LYS A 149 -5.02 -24.85 -2.72
C LYS A 149 -6.08 -25.23 -1.67
N GLN A 150 -6.60 -24.27 -0.91
CA GLN A 150 -7.47 -24.50 0.25
C GLN A 150 -8.80 -23.74 0.13
N LYS A 151 -9.40 -23.73 -1.08
CA LYS A 151 -10.65 -23.04 -1.43
C LYS A 151 -11.92 -23.69 -0.86
N ASN A 152 -11.87 -24.24 0.35
CA ASN A 152 -12.98 -25.00 0.94
C ASN A 152 -13.12 -24.82 2.46
N GLY A 153 -12.28 -23.99 3.09
CA GLY A 153 -12.39 -23.70 4.52
C GLY A 153 -13.36 -22.55 4.84
N PRO A 154 -13.87 -22.45 6.07
CA PRO A 154 -14.73 -21.33 6.48
C PRO A 154 -14.03 -19.96 6.35
N SER A 155 -12.73 -19.91 6.63
CA SER A 155 -11.93 -18.69 6.39
C SER A 155 -11.90 -18.30 4.92
N PHE A 156 -11.82 -19.26 4.00
CA PHE A 156 -11.93 -19.01 2.56
C PHE A 156 -13.31 -18.44 2.20
N GLN A 157 -14.40 -18.98 2.76
CA GLN A 157 -15.76 -18.47 2.49
C GLN A 157 -15.89 -16.98 2.84
N VAL A 158 -15.35 -16.59 4.00
CA VAL A 158 -15.34 -15.19 4.45
C VAL A 158 -14.56 -14.30 3.47
N ILE A 159 -13.38 -14.74 3.03
CA ILE A 159 -12.53 -13.99 2.10
C ILE A 159 -13.16 -13.92 0.71
N SER A 160 -13.74 -15.02 0.22
CA SER A 160 -14.39 -15.11 -1.09
C SER A 160 -15.66 -14.26 -1.19
N GLY A 161 -16.23 -13.85 -0.04
CA GLY A 161 -17.34 -12.90 0.00
C GLY A 161 -16.92 -11.45 -0.30
N ILE A 162 -15.63 -11.17 -0.40
CA ILE A 162 -15.11 -9.85 -0.76
C ILE A 162 -14.90 -9.78 -2.27
N GLU A 163 -15.78 -9.08 -2.97
CA GLU A 163 -15.75 -8.95 -4.44
C GLU A 163 -14.42 -8.37 -4.93
N GLY A 164 -13.81 -8.99 -5.94
CA GLY A 164 -12.55 -8.56 -6.54
C GLY A 164 -11.28 -8.83 -5.71
N TYR A 165 -11.41 -9.26 -4.45
CA TYR A 165 -10.27 -9.45 -3.55
C TYR A 165 -9.27 -10.49 -4.06
N GLU A 166 -9.74 -11.64 -4.55
CA GLU A 166 -8.86 -12.72 -4.99
C GLU A 166 -7.98 -12.29 -6.17
N GLU A 167 -8.58 -11.66 -7.18
CA GLU A 167 -7.87 -11.17 -8.37
C GLU A 167 -6.82 -10.11 -7.99
N TRP A 168 -7.24 -9.12 -7.20
CA TRP A 168 -6.35 -8.08 -6.68
C TRP A 168 -5.18 -8.69 -5.89
N PHE A 169 -5.47 -9.64 -5.01
CA PHE A 169 -4.46 -10.24 -4.15
C PHE A 169 -3.38 -10.95 -4.96
N PHE A 170 -3.76 -11.73 -5.98
CA PHE A 170 -2.79 -12.42 -6.82
C PHE A 170 -1.95 -11.44 -7.64
N ARG A 171 -2.56 -10.40 -8.21
CA ARG A 171 -1.85 -9.33 -8.92
C ARG A 171 -0.82 -8.65 -8.02
N MET A 172 -1.22 -8.22 -6.82
CA MET A 172 -0.34 -7.58 -5.85
C MET A 172 0.78 -8.52 -5.36
N ARG A 173 0.46 -9.79 -5.10
CA ARG A 173 1.43 -10.81 -4.72
C ARG A 173 2.51 -10.97 -5.79
N ASP A 174 2.11 -11.00 -7.06
CA ASP A 174 3.03 -11.20 -8.17
C ASP A 174 3.96 -9.99 -8.34
N TRP A 175 3.44 -8.76 -8.18
CA TRP A 175 4.27 -7.56 -8.08
C TRP A 175 5.30 -7.64 -6.96
N ARG A 176 4.89 -8.03 -5.75
CA ARG A 176 5.78 -8.21 -4.60
C ARG A 176 6.81 -9.31 -4.83
N ASN A 177 6.44 -10.41 -5.48
CA ASN A 177 7.37 -11.48 -5.81
C ASN A 177 8.46 -11.02 -6.78
N ARG A 178 8.11 -10.21 -7.78
CA ARG A 178 9.09 -9.58 -8.69
C ARG A 178 10.05 -8.65 -7.94
N ILE A 179 9.54 -7.85 -6.98
CA ILE A 179 10.41 -7.05 -6.10
C ILE A 179 11.40 -7.94 -5.35
N LYS A 180 10.89 -9.03 -4.76
CA LYS A 180 11.69 -9.96 -3.96
C LYS A 180 12.79 -10.64 -4.79
N SER A 181 12.55 -10.93 -6.06
CA SER A 181 13.56 -11.48 -6.97
C SER A 181 14.60 -10.47 -7.45
N GLY A 182 14.56 -9.22 -6.96
CA GLY A 182 15.54 -8.19 -7.29
C GLY A 182 15.25 -7.46 -8.60
N VAL A 183 14.04 -7.54 -9.14
CA VAL A 183 13.67 -6.79 -10.36
C VAL A 183 13.71 -5.29 -10.06
N GLY A 184 14.31 -4.54 -10.98
CA GLY A 184 14.46 -3.09 -10.90
C GLY A 184 13.11 -2.37 -10.98
N PHE A 185 13.11 -1.12 -10.54
CA PHE A 185 11.93 -0.25 -10.58
C PHE A 185 12.31 1.05 -11.26
N GLY A 186 11.43 1.56 -12.10
CA GLY A 186 11.52 2.90 -12.64
C GLY A 186 10.19 3.61 -12.47
N MET A 187 10.24 4.91 -12.19
CA MET A 187 9.03 5.73 -12.20
C MET A 187 8.47 5.85 -13.60
N VAL A 188 7.15 5.77 -13.70
CA VAL A 188 6.41 5.86 -14.97
C VAL A 188 5.13 6.67 -14.80
N GLY A 189 4.54 7.02 -15.93
CA GLY A 189 3.28 7.73 -15.99
C GLY A 189 3.42 9.25 -15.97
N PRO A 190 2.34 9.98 -16.30
CA PRO A 190 2.32 11.43 -16.24
C PRO A 190 2.39 11.91 -14.78
N GLN A 191 2.76 13.18 -14.57
CA GLN A 191 2.79 13.81 -13.25
C GLN A 191 1.45 13.67 -12.48
N SER A 192 0.32 13.65 -13.19
CA SER A 192 -1.00 13.50 -12.60
C SER A 192 -1.31 12.09 -12.09
N ASN A 193 -0.51 11.09 -12.48
CA ASN A 193 -0.68 9.69 -12.12
C ASN A 193 0.67 8.95 -12.08
N VAL A 194 1.57 9.44 -11.23
CA VAL A 194 2.89 8.83 -11.05
C VAL A 194 2.76 7.43 -10.47
N GLY A 195 3.43 6.48 -11.12
CA GLY A 195 3.52 5.11 -10.66
C GLY A 195 4.93 4.57 -10.80
N VAL A 196 5.06 3.26 -10.65
CA VAL A 196 6.30 2.54 -10.86
C VAL A 196 6.08 1.35 -11.79
N ALA A 197 7.05 1.09 -12.67
CA ALA A 197 7.08 -0.09 -13.53
C ALA A 197 8.32 -0.94 -13.23
N PHE A 198 8.21 -2.23 -13.53
CA PHE A 198 9.34 -3.14 -13.43
C PHE A 198 10.32 -2.91 -14.58
N VAL A 199 11.61 -2.94 -14.26
CA VAL A 199 12.71 -2.73 -15.19
C VAL A 199 13.58 -3.99 -15.24
N HIS A 200 13.83 -4.47 -16.45
CA HIS A 200 14.80 -5.52 -16.74
C HIS A 200 16.01 -4.92 -17.45
N ILE A 201 17.19 -5.37 -17.05
CA ILE A 201 18.43 -5.14 -17.80
C ILE A 201 18.56 -6.33 -18.75
N THR A 202 18.63 -6.04 -20.05
CA THR A 202 18.86 -7.06 -21.07
C THR A 202 20.35 -7.39 -21.17
N ASP A 203 20.68 -8.49 -21.86
CA ASP A 203 22.07 -8.89 -22.12
C ASP A 203 22.86 -7.85 -22.94
N GLU A 204 22.16 -6.94 -23.62
CA GLU A 204 22.74 -5.83 -24.39
C GLU A 204 22.95 -4.55 -23.54
N ASN A 205 22.84 -4.63 -22.22
CA ASN A 205 22.85 -3.47 -21.30
C ASN A 205 21.74 -2.44 -21.60
N SER A 206 20.66 -2.84 -22.26
CA SER A 206 19.49 -1.98 -22.46
C SER A 206 18.46 -2.17 -21.34
N LEU A 207 17.71 -1.11 -21.03
CA LEU A 207 16.63 -1.16 -20.04
C LEU A 207 15.30 -1.38 -20.75
N THR A 208 14.61 -2.46 -20.41
CA THR A 208 13.24 -2.72 -20.88
C THR A 208 12.25 -2.63 -19.74
N PHE A 209 11.20 -1.83 -19.92
CA PHE A 209 10.10 -1.69 -18.97
C PHE A 209 9.02 -2.73 -19.29
N THR A 210 8.50 -3.40 -18.25
CA THR A 210 7.32 -4.26 -18.43
C THR A 210 6.06 -3.43 -18.60
N SER A 211 5.02 -4.01 -19.20
CA SER A 211 3.67 -3.40 -19.25
C SER A 211 3.01 -3.24 -17.87
N ASP A 212 3.48 -3.98 -16.86
CA ASP A 212 2.92 -3.92 -15.52
C ASP A 212 3.40 -2.66 -14.79
N THR A 213 2.44 -1.78 -14.51
CA THR A 213 2.65 -0.57 -13.71
C THR A 213 1.86 -0.65 -12.42
N ILE A 214 2.39 -0.02 -11.37
CA ILE A 214 1.76 0.10 -10.07
C ILE A 214 1.57 1.59 -9.82
N HIS A 215 0.32 2.01 -9.66
CA HIS A 215 -0.06 3.38 -9.37
C HIS A 215 -0.65 3.49 -7.97
N MET A 216 -0.83 4.73 -7.51
CA MET A 216 -1.42 4.99 -6.19
C MET A 216 -2.79 4.34 -6.01
N ARG A 217 -3.59 4.27 -7.08
CA ARG A 217 -4.90 3.62 -7.07
C ARG A 217 -4.82 2.15 -6.63
N ASP A 218 -3.75 1.44 -6.99
CA ASP A 218 -3.58 0.03 -6.66
C ASP A 218 -3.26 -0.15 -5.16
N LEU A 219 -2.61 0.85 -4.56
CA LEU A 219 -2.36 0.93 -3.12
C LEU A 219 -3.62 1.31 -2.35
N ILE A 220 -4.42 2.25 -2.88
CA ILE A 220 -5.74 2.61 -2.36
C ILE A 220 -6.63 1.36 -2.30
N GLU A 221 -6.70 0.59 -3.39
CA GLU A 221 -7.40 -0.70 -3.42
C GLU A 221 -6.88 -1.64 -2.33
N GLY A 222 -5.56 -1.73 -2.15
CA GLY A 222 -4.98 -2.59 -1.13
C GLY A 222 -5.34 -2.20 0.30
N VAL A 223 -5.40 -0.90 0.60
CA VAL A 223 -5.87 -0.40 1.90
C VAL A 223 -7.36 -0.72 2.07
N ARG A 224 -8.19 -0.48 1.06
CA ARG A 224 -9.63 -0.79 1.10
C ARG A 224 -9.92 -2.26 1.32
N PHE A 225 -9.23 -3.16 0.61
CA PHE A 225 -9.37 -4.59 0.83
C PHE A 225 -8.90 -5.03 2.22
N SER A 226 -7.85 -4.37 2.75
CA SER A 226 -7.40 -4.59 4.13
C SER A 226 -8.48 -4.19 5.14
N SER A 227 -9.14 -3.05 4.93
CA SER A 227 -10.28 -2.58 5.74
C SER A 227 -11.48 -3.53 5.66
N GLN A 228 -11.83 -4.00 4.47
CA GLN A 228 -12.94 -4.95 4.29
C GLN A 228 -12.69 -6.27 5.03
N LEU A 229 -11.45 -6.77 5.07
CA LEU A 229 -11.10 -7.94 5.88
C LEU A 229 -11.28 -7.68 7.38
N LEU A 230 -10.90 -6.49 7.87
CA LEU A 230 -11.14 -6.11 9.25
C LEU A 230 -12.64 -6.08 9.57
N THR A 231 -13.47 -5.57 8.65
CA THR A 231 -14.94 -5.61 8.77
C THR A 231 -15.42 -7.04 8.95
N SER A 232 -14.97 -7.94 8.07
CA SER A 232 -15.33 -9.36 8.12
C SER A 232 -14.91 -10.02 9.43
N ILE A 233 -13.73 -9.70 9.95
CA ILE A 233 -13.24 -10.18 11.26
C ILE A 233 -14.16 -9.71 12.40
N VAL A 234 -14.51 -8.42 12.44
CA VAL A 234 -15.38 -7.85 13.48
C VAL A 234 -16.78 -8.48 13.41
N ASN A 235 -17.34 -8.63 12.21
CA ASN A 235 -18.65 -9.24 12.02
C ASN A 235 -18.69 -10.69 12.51
N LEU A 236 -17.64 -11.47 12.25
CA LEU A 236 -17.53 -12.84 12.77
C LEU A 236 -17.54 -12.87 14.30
N VAL A 237 -16.79 -11.99 14.95
CA VAL A 237 -16.79 -11.90 16.42
C VAL A 237 -18.18 -11.53 16.96
N ALA A 238 -18.89 -10.62 16.30
CA ALA A 238 -20.23 -10.21 16.70
C ALA A 238 -21.26 -11.35 16.59
N LEU A 239 -21.19 -12.15 15.52
CA LEU A 239 -22.05 -13.32 15.32
C LEU A 239 -21.82 -14.37 16.42
N GLU A 240 -20.56 -14.66 16.72
CA GLU A 240 -20.16 -15.60 17.78
C GLU A 240 -20.61 -15.15 19.18
N THR A 241 -20.53 -13.84 19.45
CA THR A 241 -20.96 -13.27 20.74
C THR A 241 -22.47 -13.35 20.92
N THR A 242 -23.22 -13.24 19.81
CA THR A 242 -24.69 -13.39 19.82
C THR A 242 -25.08 -14.85 20.02
N ALA A 243 -24.42 -15.78 19.32
CA ALA A 243 -24.69 -17.21 19.44
C ALA A 243 -24.43 -17.76 20.86
N ALA A 244 -23.44 -17.23 21.56
CA ALA A 244 -23.12 -17.65 22.94
C ALA A 244 -24.12 -17.18 24.01
N LYS A 245 -25.05 -16.26 23.66
CA LYS A 245 -26.07 -15.72 24.57
C LYS A 245 -27.44 -16.39 24.45
N VAL A 246 -27.62 -17.24 23.45
CA VAL A 246 -28.85 -18.01 23.18
C VAL A 246 -28.69 -19.41 23.77
#